data_AF-A0A2I0LGA0-F1
#
_entry.id   AF-A0A2I0LGA0-F1
#
_cell.length_a   1.000
_cell.length_b   1.000
_cell.length_c   1.000
_cell.angle_alpha   90.00
_cell.angle_beta   90.00
_cell.angle_gamma   90.00
#
_symmetry.space_group_name_H-M   'P 1'
#
loop_
_entity.id
_entity.type
_entity.pdbx_description
1 polymer ?
#
loop_
_entity_poly.entity_id
_entity_poly.type
_entity_poly.pdbx_seq_one_letter_code
_entity_poly.pdbx_strand_id
1 'polypeptide(L)'
;PSRSGNQVSEYISSTFLDKQQEVEIPPAKDKDKEKERRKRPMSQISGVRKLPHGSSLAAAAIPRFGVRTDQEGLLAKELEDTNKWGLNVFKVAEYSGNRPLTVIMYSIFQERDLMKTFRIPVDTFITYMLTLEDHYHADVAYHNSIHAADVAQSTHVLLSTPALEAVFTDLEIMAAIFASAIHDVDHPGVSNQFLINTNSELALMYNDASVLENHHLAVGFKLLQEENCDIFQ
;
A
#
# COMPACT_ATOMS: atom_id res chain seq x y z
N PRO A 1 18.25 -28.73 -20.68
CA PRO A 1 17.81 -28.04 -19.45
C PRO A 1 16.98 -28.98 -18.54
N SER A 2 17.10 -28.82 -17.22
CA SER A 2 16.32 -29.61 -16.24
C SER A 2 14.88 -29.08 -16.14
N ARG A 3 13.93 -29.92 -15.69
CA ARG A 3 12.53 -29.51 -15.47
C ARG A 3 12.43 -28.32 -14.50
N SER A 4 13.27 -28.31 -13.46
CA SER A 4 13.37 -27.19 -12.52
C SER A 4 13.89 -25.92 -13.19
N GLY A 5 14.94 -26.02 -14.04
CA GLY A 5 15.45 -24.88 -14.79
C GLY A 5 14.41 -24.27 -15.73
N ASN A 6 13.59 -25.11 -16.38
CA ASN A 6 12.51 -24.63 -17.25
C ASN A 6 11.42 -23.88 -16.44
N GLN A 7 10.97 -24.44 -15.32
CA GLN A 7 9.93 -23.80 -14.48
C GLN A 7 10.39 -22.44 -13.93
N VAL A 8 11.64 -22.33 -13.48
CA VAL A 8 12.22 -21.06 -13.00
C VAL A 8 12.33 -20.06 -14.15
N SER A 9 12.80 -20.49 -15.32
CA SER A 9 12.90 -19.62 -16.49
C SER A 9 11.55 -19.09 -16.96
N GLU A 10 10.51 -19.94 -16.99
CA GLU A 10 9.14 -19.55 -17.33
C GLU A 10 8.60 -18.52 -16.34
N TYR A 11 8.78 -18.76 -15.03
CA TYR A 11 8.36 -17.83 -13.99
C TYR A 11 9.05 -16.47 -14.10
N ILE A 12 10.37 -16.45 -14.34
CA ILE A 12 11.12 -15.20 -14.52
C ILE A 12 10.58 -14.45 -15.74
N SER A 13 10.41 -15.15 -16.86
CA SER A 13 9.95 -14.55 -18.11
C SER A 13 8.52 -14.02 -18.02
N SER A 14 7.63 -14.67 -17.26
CA SER A 14 6.24 -14.22 -17.14
C SER A 14 6.03 -13.11 -16.12
N THR A 15 7.00 -12.89 -15.23
CA THR A 15 6.86 -12.00 -14.06
C THR A 15 7.70 -10.73 -14.18
N PHE A 16 8.92 -10.81 -14.71
CA PHE A 16 9.88 -9.68 -14.70
C PHE A 16 10.20 -9.12 -16.09
N LEU A 17 9.65 -9.70 -17.16
CA LEU A 17 9.83 -9.18 -18.52
C LEU A 17 8.51 -8.61 -19.02
N ASP A 18 8.58 -7.43 -19.64
CA ASP A 18 7.43 -6.85 -20.34
C ASP A 18 6.99 -7.79 -21.47
N LYS A 19 5.71 -8.11 -21.47
CA LYS A 19 5.06 -8.57 -22.71
C LYS A 19 4.84 -7.34 -23.56
N GLN A 20 5.49 -7.27 -24.73
CA GLN A 20 5.06 -6.33 -25.77
C GLN A 20 3.57 -6.56 -26.02
N GLN A 21 2.73 -5.59 -25.65
CA GLN A 21 1.32 -5.62 -26.00
C GLN A 21 1.23 -5.41 -27.51
N GLU A 22 1.20 -6.49 -28.28
CA GLU A 22 0.62 -6.43 -29.62
C GLU A 22 -0.87 -6.13 -29.42
N VAL A 23 -1.30 -4.96 -29.89
CA VAL A 23 -2.70 -4.55 -29.88
C VAL A 23 -3.45 -5.41 -30.90
N GLU A 24 -3.88 -6.61 -30.50
CA GLU A 24 -4.83 -7.38 -31.30
C GLU A 24 -6.20 -6.69 -31.23
N ILE A 25 -6.55 -6.01 -32.32
CA ILE A 25 -7.89 -5.43 -32.52
C ILE A 25 -8.88 -6.60 -32.58
N PRO A 26 -9.87 -6.70 -31.68
CA PRO A 26 -10.86 -7.76 -31.77
C PRO A 26 -11.70 -7.59 -33.04
N PRO A 27 -12.05 -8.67 -33.76
CA PRO A 27 -12.96 -8.57 -34.89
C PRO A 27 -14.34 -8.10 -34.41
N ALA A 28 -14.96 -7.21 -35.20
CA ALA A 28 -16.28 -6.66 -34.91
C ALA A 28 -17.30 -7.78 -34.70
N LYS A 29 -17.88 -7.86 -33.50
CA LYS A 29 -19.00 -8.77 -33.19
C LYS A 29 -20.34 -8.09 -33.47
N ASP A 30 -21.27 -8.89 -34.01
CA ASP A 30 -22.63 -8.51 -34.39
C ASP A 30 -23.41 -7.77 -33.29
N LYS A 31 -24.19 -6.78 -33.73
CA LYS A 31 -24.85 -5.73 -32.94
C LYS A 31 -26.05 -6.17 -32.07
N ASP A 32 -26.31 -7.47 -31.88
CA ASP A 32 -27.61 -7.92 -31.33
C ASP A 32 -27.60 -8.49 -29.90
N LYS A 33 -26.58 -8.20 -29.07
CA LYS A 33 -26.60 -8.59 -27.63
C LYS A 33 -26.33 -7.46 -26.62
N GLU A 34 -26.36 -6.20 -27.04
CA GLU A 34 -25.96 -5.06 -26.19
C GLU A 34 -27.13 -4.32 -25.50
N LYS A 35 -28.13 -5.04 -24.97
CA LYS A 35 -29.29 -4.39 -24.33
C LYS A 35 -29.57 -4.64 -22.86
N GLU A 36 -28.67 -5.29 -22.10
CA GLU A 36 -28.98 -5.58 -20.68
C GLU A 36 -27.86 -5.39 -19.65
N ARG A 37 -26.81 -4.59 -19.92
CA ARG A 37 -25.73 -4.36 -18.92
C ARG A 37 -25.40 -2.91 -18.56
N ARG A 38 -26.17 -1.91 -19.01
CA ARG A 38 -25.93 -0.50 -18.65
C ARG A 38 -26.71 -0.08 -17.41
N LYS A 39 -26.24 -0.46 -16.21
CA LYS A 39 -26.57 0.25 -14.95
C LYS A 39 -25.46 0.10 -13.91
N ARG A 40 -24.29 0.70 -14.17
CA ARG A 40 -23.35 1.22 -13.16
C ARG A 40 -22.28 2.03 -13.88
N PRO A 41 -21.96 3.27 -13.46
CA PRO A 41 -20.87 4.02 -14.06
C PRO A 41 -19.54 3.31 -13.76
N MET A 42 -18.71 3.08 -14.78
CA MET A 42 -17.36 2.47 -14.66
C MET A 42 -16.35 3.34 -13.87
N SER A 43 -16.82 4.39 -13.19
CA SER A 43 -16.00 5.37 -12.46
C SER A 43 -16.05 5.20 -10.94
N GLN A 44 -16.60 4.09 -10.44
CA GLN A 44 -16.58 3.80 -9.01
C GLN A 44 -15.49 2.78 -8.72
N ILE A 45 -14.49 3.18 -7.94
CA ILE A 45 -13.51 2.27 -7.34
C ILE A 45 -14.29 1.35 -6.38
N SER A 46 -14.57 0.13 -6.82
CA SER A 46 -15.21 -0.91 -6.01
C SER A 46 -14.14 -1.51 -5.08
N GLY A 47 -14.05 -1.01 -3.85
CA GLY A 47 -13.04 -1.49 -2.89
C GLY A 47 -12.92 -0.61 -1.65
N VAL A 48 -13.13 0.71 -1.82
CA VAL A 48 -13.15 1.66 -0.70
C VAL A 48 -14.43 1.48 0.11
N ARG A 49 -14.35 0.68 1.17
CA ARG A 49 -15.45 0.53 2.12
C ARG A 49 -15.37 1.69 3.10
N LYS A 50 -16.50 2.36 3.36
CA LYS A 50 -16.59 3.27 4.51
C LYS A 50 -16.45 2.46 5.79
N LEU A 51 -15.25 2.47 6.33
CA LEU A 51 -14.96 1.84 7.60
C LEU A 51 -15.52 2.72 8.71
N PRO A 52 -16.16 2.14 9.74
CA PRO A 52 -16.73 2.90 10.84
C PRO A 52 -15.61 3.35 11.78
N HIS A 53 -14.74 4.27 11.35
CA HIS A 53 -13.83 4.98 12.25
C HIS A 53 -14.59 6.12 12.94
N GLY A 54 -15.63 5.73 13.67
CA GLY A 54 -16.45 6.61 14.49
C GLY A 54 -15.82 6.91 15.85
N SER A 55 -14.51 7.13 15.92
CA SER A 55 -13.92 7.82 17.05
C SER A 55 -12.77 8.68 16.55
N SER A 56 -13.11 9.90 16.16
CA SER A 56 -12.18 11.01 16.31
C SER A 56 -11.45 10.83 17.65
N LEU A 57 -10.13 10.84 17.63
CA LEU A 57 -9.28 10.80 18.83
C LEU A 57 -9.53 12.00 19.78
N ALA A 58 -10.49 12.88 19.47
CA ALA A 58 -10.86 14.13 20.12
C ALA A 58 -11.14 14.11 21.64
N ALA A 59 -10.98 12.98 22.34
CA ALA A 59 -11.07 12.93 23.80
C ALA A 59 -9.98 12.11 24.52
N ALA A 60 -9.11 11.39 23.80
CA ALA A 60 -8.06 10.58 24.39
C ALA A 60 -6.68 11.06 23.94
N ALA A 61 -5.71 11.10 24.86
CA ALA A 61 -4.33 11.42 24.52
C ALA A 61 -3.85 10.54 23.35
N ILE A 62 -3.17 11.15 22.38
CA ILE A 62 -2.59 10.45 21.23
C ILE A 62 -1.67 9.34 21.76
N PRO A 63 -1.87 8.08 21.36
CA PRO A 63 -1.01 6.98 21.80
C PRO A 63 0.45 7.22 21.41
N ARG A 64 1.39 6.79 22.27
CA ARG A 64 2.83 7.04 22.09
C ARG A 64 3.36 6.59 20.72
N PHE A 65 2.81 5.51 20.17
CA PHE A 65 3.23 4.92 18.89
C PHE A 65 2.14 5.01 17.80
N GLY A 66 1.18 5.94 17.95
CA GLY A 66 0.06 6.09 17.02
C GLY A 66 -1.05 5.04 17.18
N VAL A 67 -0.77 3.92 17.85
CA VAL A 67 -1.72 2.83 18.17
C VAL A 67 -1.75 2.53 19.66
N ARG A 68 -2.86 1.98 20.14
CA ARG A 68 -2.99 1.49 21.51
C ARG A 68 -2.51 0.05 21.59
N THR A 69 -1.66 -0.25 22.57
CA THR A 69 -1.19 -1.62 22.85
C THR A 69 -0.87 -1.77 24.33
N ASP A 70 -1.05 -2.97 24.88
CA ASP A 70 -0.60 -3.34 26.21
C ASP A 70 0.90 -3.73 26.25
N GLN A 71 1.53 -3.88 25.08
CA GLN A 71 2.92 -4.29 24.90
C GLN A 71 3.87 -3.12 24.58
N GLU A 72 3.57 -1.90 25.05
CA GLU A 72 4.33 -0.68 24.71
C GLU A 72 5.84 -0.81 24.94
N GLY A 73 6.27 -1.48 26.02
CA GLY A 73 7.69 -1.66 26.32
C GLY A 73 8.43 -2.55 25.32
N LEU A 74 7.78 -3.61 24.83
CA LEU A 74 8.34 -4.49 23.81
C LEU A 74 8.32 -3.79 22.45
N LEU A 75 7.24 -3.09 22.13
CA LEU A 75 7.14 -2.30 20.91
C LEU A 75 8.24 -1.23 20.84
N ALA A 76 8.45 -0.50 21.95
CA ALA A 76 9.51 0.51 22.05
C ALA A 76 10.89 -0.08 21.72
N LYS A 77 11.18 -1.28 22.24
CA LYS A 77 12.45 -1.97 22.04
C LYS A 77 12.68 -2.36 20.58
N GLU A 78 11.66 -2.90 19.91
CA GLU A 78 11.77 -3.25 18.48
C GLU A 78 11.97 -1.99 17.61
N LEU A 79 11.35 -0.87 17.97
CA LEU A 79 11.46 0.38 17.23
C LEU A 79 12.82 1.09 17.40
N GLU A 80 13.67 0.68 18.34
CA GLU A 80 15.07 1.13 18.39
C GLU A 80 15.86 0.75 17.12
N ASP A 81 15.38 -0.26 16.38
CA ASP A 81 15.98 -0.73 15.14
C ASP A 81 15.34 -0.09 13.89
N THR A 82 14.51 0.95 14.01
CA THR A 82 13.84 1.63 12.87
C THR A 82 14.82 2.05 11.77
N ASN A 83 16.04 2.46 12.13
CA ASN A 83 17.06 2.91 11.19
C ASN A 83 18.00 1.78 10.71
N LYS A 84 17.69 0.51 11.05
CA LYS A 84 18.53 -0.65 10.76
C LYS A 84 17.81 -1.63 9.84
N TRP A 85 18.56 -2.25 8.95
CA TRP A 85 18.04 -3.29 8.03
C TRP A 85 17.47 -4.53 8.76
N GLY A 86 17.85 -4.74 10.02
CA GLY A 86 17.48 -5.93 10.79
C GLY A 86 16.21 -5.80 11.63
N LEU A 87 15.42 -4.72 11.47
CA LEU A 87 14.17 -4.56 12.20
C LEU A 87 13.23 -5.76 11.96
N ASN A 88 12.65 -6.30 13.03
CA ASN A 88 11.73 -7.42 12.92
C ASN A 88 10.28 -6.93 12.80
N VAL A 89 9.83 -6.73 11.55
CA VAL A 89 8.47 -6.23 11.27
C VAL A 89 7.36 -7.15 11.82
N PHE A 90 7.61 -8.46 11.93
CA PHE A 90 6.66 -9.40 12.52
C PHE A 90 6.48 -9.18 14.02
N LYS A 91 7.55 -8.81 14.73
CA LYS A 91 7.48 -8.44 16.15
C LYS A 91 6.78 -7.10 16.34
N VAL A 92 7.01 -6.14 15.45
CA VAL A 92 6.23 -4.90 15.42
C VAL A 92 4.75 -5.19 15.21
N ALA A 93 4.37 -6.09 14.30
CA ALA A 93 2.99 -6.51 14.09
C ALA A 93 2.38 -7.15 15.36
N GLU A 94 3.10 -8.09 15.99
CA GLU A 94 2.69 -8.75 17.23
C GLU A 94 2.43 -7.73 18.36
N TYR A 95 3.36 -6.81 18.58
CA TYR A 95 3.29 -5.87 19.71
C TYR A 95 2.44 -4.62 19.45
N SER A 96 2.02 -4.38 18.21
CA SER A 96 1.16 -3.25 17.83
C SER A 96 -0.34 -3.60 17.77
N GLY A 97 -0.72 -4.84 18.10
CA GLY A 97 -2.10 -5.29 17.89
C GLY A 97 -2.43 -5.49 16.42
N ASN A 98 -1.45 -6.00 15.65
CA ASN A 98 -1.52 -6.20 14.20
C ASN A 98 -1.72 -4.88 13.42
N ARG A 99 -1.01 -3.83 13.84
CA ARG A 99 -0.96 -2.52 13.19
C ARG A 99 0.46 -2.09 12.78
N PRO A 100 1.25 -2.98 12.13
CA PRO A 100 2.65 -2.68 11.82
C PRO A 100 2.82 -1.49 10.88
N LEU A 101 1.96 -1.30 9.88
CA LEU A 101 2.10 -0.23 8.90
C LEU A 101 1.90 1.13 9.56
N THR A 102 0.86 1.28 10.38
CA THR A 102 0.61 2.51 11.12
C THR A 102 1.77 2.87 12.04
N VAL A 103 2.28 1.90 12.80
CA VAL A 103 3.39 2.12 13.75
C VAL A 103 4.67 2.50 13.03
N ILE A 104 5.08 1.73 12.02
CA ILE A 104 6.33 1.99 11.27
C ILE A 104 6.28 3.36 10.61
N MET A 105 5.17 3.70 9.95
CA MET A 105 5.02 4.99 9.28
C MET A 105 5.05 6.13 10.29
N TYR A 106 4.38 5.99 11.43
CA TYR A 106 4.42 6.99 12.50
C TYR A 106 5.83 7.18 13.08
N SER A 107 6.56 6.09 13.32
CA SER A 107 7.96 6.14 13.77
C SER A 107 8.88 6.81 12.75
N ILE A 108 8.76 6.46 11.46
CA ILE A 108 9.55 7.06 10.37
C ILE A 108 9.27 8.56 10.24
N PHE A 109 8.00 8.97 10.29
CA PHE A 109 7.61 10.38 10.16
C PHE A 109 8.04 11.22 11.36
N GLN A 110 8.13 10.64 12.55
CA GLN A 110 8.75 11.30 13.71
C GLN A 110 10.27 11.39 13.57
N GLU A 111 10.94 10.29 13.24
CA GLU A 111 12.40 10.22 13.11
C GLU A 111 12.93 11.21 12.07
N ARG A 112 12.20 11.38 10.96
CA ARG A 112 12.55 12.32 9.88
C ARG A 112 11.92 13.71 10.03
N ASP A 113 11.22 13.98 11.14
CA ASP A 113 10.49 15.23 11.39
C ASP A 113 9.46 15.63 10.29
N LEU A 114 9.03 14.70 9.44
CA LEU A 114 8.19 14.97 8.26
C LEU A 114 6.82 15.58 8.62
N MET A 115 6.21 15.16 9.73
CA MET A 115 4.95 15.75 10.18
C MET A 115 5.09 17.25 10.49
N LYS A 116 6.22 17.67 11.06
CA LYS A 116 6.47 19.09 11.35
C LYS A 116 6.79 19.85 10.05
N THR A 117 7.66 19.28 9.22
CA THR A 117 8.08 19.87 7.93
C THR A 117 6.89 20.15 7.03
N PHE A 118 5.97 19.19 6.90
CA PHE A 118 4.78 19.30 6.06
C PHE A 118 3.52 19.72 6.81
N ARG A 119 3.64 20.12 8.09
CA ARG A 119 2.53 20.61 8.93
C ARG A 119 1.33 19.66 9.02
N ILE A 120 1.60 18.36 9.05
CA ILE A 120 0.59 17.31 9.11
C ILE A 120 0.14 17.17 10.57
N PRO A 121 -1.16 17.40 10.89
CA PRO A 121 -1.67 17.11 12.22
C PRO A 121 -1.51 15.62 12.54
N VAL A 122 -1.05 15.32 13.75
CA VAL A 122 -0.76 13.94 14.17
C VAL A 122 -2.01 13.06 14.11
N ASP A 123 -3.16 13.61 14.48
CA ASP A 123 -4.44 12.90 14.40
C ASP A 123 -4.82 12.59 12.95
N THR A 124 -4.66 13.54 12.03
CA THR A 124 -4.90 13.33 10.59
C THR A 124 -3.98 12.24 10.02
N PHE A 125 -2.70 12.26 10.40
CA PHE A 125 -1.76 11.23 9.97
C PHE A 125 -2.15 9.84 10.46
N ILE A 126 -2.46 9.69 11.75
CA ILE A 126 -2.89 8.41 12.33
C ILE A 126 -4.20 7.95 11.70
N THR A 127 -5.17 8.85 11.49
CA THR A 127 -6.46 8.51 10.86
C THR A 127 -6.27 8.01 9.42
N TYR A 128 -5.42 8.67 8.62
CA TYR A 128 -5.07 8.19 7.29
C TYR A 128 -4.40 6.81 7.33
N MET A 129 -3.38 6.65 8.19
CA MET A 129 -2.62 5.39 8.25
C MET A 129 -3.44 4.20 8.74
N LEU A 130 -4.33 4.38 9.73
CA LEU A 130 -5.27 3.34 10.16
C LEU A 130 -6.25 2.97 9.05
N THR A 131 -6.75 3.97 8.32
CA THR A 131 -7.65 3.74 7.19
C THR A 131 -6.95 3.00 6.06
N LEU A 132 -5.71 3.37 5.73
CA LEU A 132 -4.88 2.70 4.74
C LEU A 132 -4.61 1.24 5.14
N GLU A 133 -4.20 1.01 6.38
CA GLU A 133 -3.91 -0.32 6.90
C GLU A 133 -5.13 -1.24 6.91
N ASP A 134 -6.33 -0.71 7.17
CA ASP A 134 -7.58 -1.48 7.06
C ASP A 134 -7.96 -1.86 5.62
N HIS A 135 -7.39 -1.18 4.62
CA HIS A 135 -7.58 -1.55 3.20
C HIS A 135 -6.55 -2.59 2.72
N TYR A 136 -5.62 -3.02 3.58
CA TYR A 136 -4.82 -4.22 3.33
C TYR A 136 -5.55 -5.46 3.85
N HIS A 137 -5.61 -6.51 3.02
CA HIS A 137 -6.42 -7.70 3.30
C HIS A 137 -5.65 -8.68 4.20
N ALA A 138 -6.13 -8.87 5.43
CA ALA A 138 -5.49 -9.76 6.40
C ALA A 138 -5.56 -11.26 6.01
N ASP A 139 -6.47 -11.64 5.12
CA ASP A 139 -6.60 -12.98 4.56
C ASP A 139 -5.66 -13.24 3.37
N VAL A 140 -4.98 -12.21 2.86
CA VAL A 140 -3.90 -12.35 1.86
C VAL A 140 -2.58 -12.62 2.58
N ALA A 141 -1.95 -13.75 2.26
CA ALA A 141 -0.80 -14.25 3.02
C ALA A 141 0.47 -13.38 2.92
N TYR A 142 0.68 -12.64 1.83
CA TYR A 142 1.89 -11.86 1.59
C TYR A 142 1.63 -10.36 1.39
N HIS A 143 0.92 -9.97 0.33
CA HIS A 143 0.62 -8.55 0.01
C HIS A 143 -0.43 -7.95 0.96
N ASN A 144 -0.08 -7.87 2.24
CA ASN A 144 -0.86 -7.33 3.35
C ASN A 144 -0.07 -6.20 4.05
N SER A 145 -0.61 -5.63 5.14
CA SER A 145 0.02 -4.48 5.79
C SER A 145 1.37 -4.76 6.41
N ILE A 146 1.70 -6.02 6.75
CA ILE A 146 3.04 -6.39 7.22
C ILE A 146 4.05 -6.19 6.09
N HIS A 147 3.73 -6.60 4.86
CA HIS A 147 4.59 -6.38 3.70
C HIS A 147 4.75 -4.89 3.40
N ALA A 148 3.67 -4.11 3.42
CA ALA A 148 3.75 -2.66 3.24
C ALA A 148 4.64 -1.98 4.29
N ALA A 149 4.54 -2.40 5.56
CA ALA A 149 5.37 -1.90 6.64
C ALA A 149 6.86 -2.24 6.43
N ASP A 150 7.15 -3.46 5.98
CA ASP A 150 8.50 -3.93 5.65
C ASP A 150 9.15 -3.12 4.52
N VAL A 151 8.40 -2.93 3.42
CA VAL A 151 8.87 -2.13 2.27
C VAL A 151 9.06 -0.67 2.66
N ALA A 152 8.18 -0.09 3.47
CA ALA A 152 8.31 1.29 3.93
C ALA A 152 9.52 1.49 4.86
N GLN A 153 9.75 0.58 5.80
CA GLN A 153 10.92 0.63 6.67
C GLN A 153 12.22 0.41 5.90
N SER A 154 12.24 -0.56 4.98
CA SER A 154 13.39 -0.81 4.11
C SER A 154 13.70 0.40 3.22
N THR A 155 12.68 1.04 2.65
CA THR A 155 12.82 2.29 1.87
C THR A 155 13.39 3.40 2.73
N HIS A 156 12.91 3.55 3.97
CA HIS A 156 13.48 4.48 4.93
C HIS A 156 14.98 4.22 5.17
N VAL A 157 15.40 2.95 5.35
CA VAL A 157 16.82 2.63 5.56
C VAL A 157 17.65 2.93 4.31
N LEU A 158 17.15 2.60 3.12
CA LEU A 158 17.84 2.84 1.84
C LEU A 158 18.04 4.34 1.58
N LEU A 159 17.05 5.18 1.88
CA LEU A 159 17.14 6.64 1.76
C LEU A 159 18.21 7.25 2.71
N SER A 160 18.61 6.53 3.76
CA SER A 160 19.67 6.93 4.69
C SER A 160 21.06 6.41 4.28
N THR A 161 21.21 5.82 3.09
CA THR A 161 22.52 5.37 2.59
C THR A 161 23.46 6.57 2.47
N PRO A 162 24.72 6.51 2.98
CA PRO A 162 25.64 7.65 2.94
C PRO A 162 25.91 8.20 1.53
N ALA A 163 25.86 7.36 0.50
CA ALA A 163 26.01 7.78 -0.89
C ALA A 163 24.85 8.64 -1.42
N LEU A 164 23.71 8.65 -0.72
CA LEU A 164 22.50 9.40 -1.05
C LEU A 164 22.24 10.57 -0.08
N GLU A 165 23.18 10.85 0.83
CA GLU A 165 23.07 11.94 1.78
C GLU A 165 22.92 13.29 1.05
N ALA A 166 21.92 14.07 1.45
CA ALA A 166 21.57 15.37 0.85
C ALA A 166 21.27 15.36 -0.66
N VAL A 167 21.02 14.19 -1.26
CA VAL A 167 20.62 14.08 -2.67
C VAL A 167 19.14 14.42 -2.87
N PHE A 168 18.29 13.97 -1.95
CA PHE A 168 16.84 14.12 -2.04
C PHE A 168 16.32 15.25 -1.15
N THR A 169 15.31 15.95 -1.65
CA THR A 169 14.51 16.89 -0.88
C THR A 169 13.58 16.16 0.10
N ASP A 170 13.09 16.87 1.12
CA ASP A 170 12.10 16.33 2.05
C ASP A 170 10.82 15.85 1.32
N LEU A 171 10.46 16.50 0.20
CA LEU A 171 9.29 16.11 -0.60
C LEU A 171 9.52 14.78 -1.32
N GLU A 172 10.71 14.57 -1.89
CA GLU A 172 11.07 13.30 -2.54
C GLU A 172 11.16 12.16 -1.51
N ILE A 173 11.70 12.44 -0.32
CA ILE A 173 11.73 11.48 0.80
C ILE A 173 10.31 11.12 1.23
N MET A 174 9.45 12.10 1.46
CA MET A 174 8.05 11.88 1.83
C MET A 174 7.32 11.08 0.74
N ALA A 175 7.51 11.44 -0.53
CA ALA A 175 6.88 10.77 -1.65
C ALA A 175 7.32 9.30 -1.76
N ALA A 176 8.60 9.00 -1.58
CA ALA A 176 9.12 7.63 -1.61
C ALA A 176 8.55 6.77 -0.47
N ILE A 177 8.52 7.31 0.75
CA ILE A 177 7.97 6.60 1.92
C ILE A 177 6.45 6.42 1.76
N PHE A 178 5.73 7.45 1.31
CA PHE A 178 4.30 7.35 1.03
C PHE A 178 4.01 6.31 -0.06
N ALA A 179 4.74 6.34 -1.17
CA ALA A 179 4.61 5.38 -2.25
C ALA A 179 4.79 3.95 -1.76
N SER A 180 5.82 3.69 -0.93
CA SER A 180 6.04 2.37 -0.34
C SER A 180 4.90 1.90 0.56
N ALA A 181 4.25 2.82 1.30
CA ALA A 181 3.14 2.48 2.19
C ALA A 181 1.85 2.12 1.45
N ILE A 182 1.62 2.69 0.26
CA ILE A 182 0.40 2.46 -0.53
C ILE A 182 0.58 1.43 -1.66
N HIS A 183 1.81 0.97 -1.93
CA HIS A 183 2.14 0.33 -3.21
C HIS A 183 1.35 -0.93 -3.54
N ASP A 184 0.73 -1.56 -2.53
CA ASP A 184 -0.01 -2.82 -2.61
C ASP A 184 -1.40 -2.74 -1.92
N VAL A 185 -1.89 -1.53 -1.61
CA VAL A 185 -3.17 -1.40 -0.89
C VAL A 185 -4.32 -2.04 -1.68
N ASP A 186 -5.21 -2.77 -1.01
CA ASP A 186 -6.33 -3.49 -1.62
C ASP A 186 -5.91 -4.61 -2.60
N HIS A 187 -4.70 -5.16 -2.44
CA HIS A 187 -4.21 -6.27 -3.27
C HIS A 187 -4.99 -7.59 -3.01
N PRO A 188 -5.57 -8.24 -4.05
CA PRO A 188 -6.48 -9.39 -3.90
C PRO A 188 -5.78 -10.76 -3.73
N GLY A 189 -4.46 -10.78 -3.61
CA GLY A 189 -3.64 -11.99 -3.46
C GLY A 189 -3.42 -12.80 -4.75
N VAL A 190 -3.73 -12.23 -5.91
CA VAL A 190 -3.53 -12.84 -7.25
C VAL A 190 -2.78 -11.87 -8.16
N SER A 191 -2.11 -12.38 -9.21
CA SER A 191 -1.31 -11.55 -10.11
C SER A 191 -2.13 -10.81 -11.17
N ASN A 192 -1.54 -9.77 -11.78
CA ASN A 192 -2.10 -9.08 -12.96
C ASN A 192 -2.53 -10.06 -14.06
N GLN A 193 -1.69 -11.05 -14.39
CA GLN A 193 -2.02 -12.04 -15.42
C GLN A 193 -3.27 -12.88 -15.06
N PHE A 194 -3.48 -13.20 -13.78
CA PHE A 194 -4.68 -13.89 -13.34
C PHE A 194 -5.93 -13.02 -13.54
N LEU A 195 -5.87 -11.73 -13.19
CA LEU A 195 -6.97 -10.78 -13.38
C LEU A 195 -7.34 -10.62 -14.86
N ILE A 196 -6.35 -10.51 -15.74
CA ILE A 196 -6.53 -10.45 -17.20
C ILE A 196 -7.18 -11.73 -17.71
N ASN A 197 -6.62 -12.91 -17.36
CA ASN A 197 -7.12 -14.20 -17.82
C ASN A 197 -8.57 -14.48 -17.37
N THR A 198 -8.99 -13.90 -16.25
CA THR A 198 -10.34 -14.06 -15.69
C THR A 198 -11.30 -12.94 -16.10
N ASN A 199 -10.86 -11.97 -16.93
CA ASN A 199 -11.65 -10.80 -17.34
C ASN A 199 -12.23 -10.06 -16.12
N SER A 200 -11.42 -9.85 -15.09
CA SER A 200 -11.85 -9.16 -13.88
C SER A 200 -12.28 -7.72 -14.18
N GLU A 201 -13.13 -7.14 -13.31
CA GLU A 201 -13.53 -5.73 -13.46
C GLU A 201 -12.32 -4.78 -13.42
N LEU A 202 -11.29 -5.10 -12.64
CA LEU A 202 -10.05 -4.33 -12.59
C LEU A 202 -9.29 -4.39 -13.91
N ALA A 203 -9.15 -5.58 -14.51
CA ALA A 203 -8.46 -5.74 -15.79
C ALA A 203 -9.16 -4.94 -16.91
N LEU A 204 -10.49 -4.98 -16.93
CA LEU A 204 -11.30 -4.18 -17.85
C LEU A 204 -11.16 -2.67 -17.60
N MET A 205 -11.08 -2.25 -16.34
CA MET A 205 -10.95 -0.83 -15.95
C MET A 205 -9.60 -0.24 -16.37
N TYR A 206 -8.52 -1.00 -16.18
CA TYR A 206 -7.14 -0.57 -16.43
C TYR A 206 -6.57 -1.08 -17.76
N ASN A 207 -7.42 -1.60 -18.65
CA ASN A 207 -7.06 -2.06 -20.00
C ASN A 207 -5.83 -3.00 -20.02
N ASP A 208 -5.83 -3.98 -19.11
CA ASP A 208 -4.79 -5.00 -18.97
C ASP A 208 -3.35 -4.48 -18.72
N ALA A 209 -3.17 -3.18 -18.48
CA ALA A 209 -1.86 -2.54 -18.29
C ALA A 209 -1.70 -2.11 -16.82
N SER A 210 -0.71 -2.70 -16.14
CA SER A 210 -0.39 -2.39 -14.72
C SER A 210 -1.65 -2.34 -13.85
N VAL A 211 -2.48 -3.39 -13.94
CA VAL A 211 -3.85 -3.41 -13.42
C VAL A 211 -3.88 -3.17 -11.92
N LEU A 212 -3.05 -3.89 -11.18
CA LEU A 212 -2.93 -3.78 -9.73
C LEU A 212 -2.24 -2.48 -9.33
N GLU A 213 -1.16 -2.09 -9.99
CA GLU A 213 -0.40 -0.90 -9.64
C GLU A 213 -1.21 0.38 -9.82
N ASN A 214 -2.01 0.47 -10.88
CA ASN A 214 -2.98 1.56 -11.05
C ASN A 214 -4.07 1.54 -9.96
N HIS A 215 -4.52 0.35 -9.57
CA HIS A 215 -5.51 0.19 -8.50
C HIS A 215 -4.98 0.65 -7.14
N HIS A 216 -3.76 0.27 -6.77
CA HIS A 216 -3.10 0.66 -5.53
C HIS A 216 -2.99 2.19 -5.42
N LEU A 217 -2.57 2.86 -6.50
CA LEU A 217 -2.57 4.32 -6.56
C LEU A 217 -3.97 4.91 -6.41
N ALA A 218 -4.94 4.40 -7.17
CA ALA A 218 -6.31 4.91 -7.14
C ALA A 218 -6.91 4.83 -5.73
N VAL A 219 -6.73 3.71 -5.03
CA VAL A 219 -7.18 3.53 -3.65
C VAL A 219 -6.39 4.44 -2.71
N GLY A 220 -5.06 4.39 -2.71
CA GLY A 220 -4.22 5.18 -1.79
C GLY A 220 -4.52 6.68 -1.82
N PHE A 221 -4.69 7.26 -3.01
CA PHE A 221 -5.10 8.66 -3.17
C PHE A 221 -6.57 8.91 -2.87
N LYS A 222 -7.46 7.94 -3.13
CA LYS A 222 -8.89 8.08 -2.80
C LYS A 222 -9.10 8.18 -1.29
N LEU A 223 -8.32 7.47 -0.49
CA LEU A 223 -8.43 7.48 0.98
C LEU A 223 -8.12 8.85 1.60
N LEU A 224 -7.34 9.71 0.94
CA LEU A 224 -7.10 11.09 1.39
C LEU A 224 -8.39 11.93 1.44
N GLN A 225 -9.43 11.52 0.71
CA GLN A 225 -10.73 12.21 0.66
C GLN A 225 -11.69 11.79 1.78
N GLU A 226 -11.31 10.82 2.61
CA GLU A 226 -12.07 10.46 3.81
C GLU A 226 -11.93 11.55 4.89
N GLU A 227 -12.82 11.53 5.88
CA GLU A 227 -12.82 12.51 6.97
C GLU A 227 -11.52 12.44 7.77
N ASN A 228 -10.83 13.58 7.93
CA ASN A 228 -9.56 13.70 8.65
C ASN A 228 -8.43 12.79 8.10
N CYS A 229 -8.39 12.57 6.78
CA CYS A 229 -7.38 11.71 6.14
C CYS A 229 -6.40 12.45 5.21
N ASP A 230 -6.61 13.73 4.94
CA ASP A 230 -5.77 14.46 3.97
C ASP A 230 -4.46 14.92 4.61
N ILE A 231 -3.41 14.12 4.43
CA ILE A 231 -2.06 14.38 4.96
C ILE A 231 -1.22 15.31 4.07
N PHE A 232 -1.79 15.86 2.98
CA PHE A 232 -1.10 16.70 1.99
C PHE A 232 -1.68 18.11 1.85
N GLN A 233 -2.45 18.58 2.85
CA GLN A 233 -3.12 19.90 2.85
C GLN A 233 -2.17 21.09 2.81
#